data_AF-A0A932C9D9-F1
#
_entry.id   AF-A0A932C9D9-F1
#
_cell.length_a   1.000
_cell.length_b   1.000
_cell.length_c   1.000
_cell.angle_alpha   90.00
_cell.angle_beta   90.00
_cell.angle_gamma   90.00
#
_symmetry.space_group_name_H-M   'P 1'
#
loop_
_entity.id
_entity.type
_entity.pdbx_description
1 polymer ?
#
loop_
_entity_poly.entity_id
_entity_poly.type
_entity_poly.pdbx_seq_one_letter_code
_entity_poly.pdbx_strand_id
1 'polypeptide(L)' 'MKVAFWDASAIVPLCCSQPATAHGRQLHKELRRMVVWWGTTVEAR' A
#
# COMPACT_ATOMS: atom_id res chain seq x y z
N MET A 1 10.08 15.56 3.73
CA MET A 1 9.69 14.17 3.41
C MET A 1 8.21 14.18 3.08
N LYS A 2 7.77 13.59 1.96
CA LYS A 2 6.34 13.46 1.64
C LYS A 2 5.76 12.28 2.44
N VAL A 3 4.58 12.48 3.02
CA VAL A 3 3.81 11.45 3.71
C VAL A 3 2.60 11.15 2.83
N ALA A 4 2.29 9.86 2.64
CA ALA A 4 1.07 9.41 1.99
C ALA A 4 0.33 8.44 2.91
N PHE A 5 -1.00 8.50 2.87
CA PHE A 5 -1.85 7.48 3.45
C PHE A 5 -1.99 6.33 2.45
N TRP A 6 -1.83 5.10 2.94
CA TRP A 6 -1.91 3.89 2.15
C TRP A 6 -3.21 3.17 2.49
N ASP A 7 -4.09 3.06 1.50
CA ASP A 7 -5.26 2.18 1.55
C ASP A 7 -4.83 0.72 1.38
N ALA A 8 -5.67 -0.22 1.84
CA ALA A 8 -5.42 -1.66 1.68
C ALA A 8 -5.17 -2.04 0.21
N SER A 9 -5.93 -1.47 -0.74
CA SER A 9 -5.75 -1.73 -2.17
C SER A 9 -4.39 -1.29 -2.72
N ALA A 10 -3.71 -0.32 -2.09
CA ALA A 10 -2.36 0.11 -2.45
C ALA A 10 -1.27 -0.79 -1.82
N ILE A 11 -1.60 -1.51 -0.75
CA ILE A 11 -0.68 -2.40 -0.01
C ILE A 11 -0.73 -3.83 -0.57
N VAL A 12 -1.91 -4.34 -0.94
CA VAL A 12 -2.08 -5.71 -1.44
C VAL A 12 -1.12 -6.05 -2.60
N PRO A 13 -0.88 -5.18 -3.60
CA PRO A 13 0.10 -5.44 -4.66
C PRO A 13 1.55 -5.55 -4.20
N LEU A 14 1.88 -5.09 -2.99
CA LEU A 14 3.20 -5.25 -2.39
C LEU A 14 3.37 -6.63 -1.75
N CYS A 15 2.27 -7.20 -1.22
CA CYS A 15 2.23 -8.49 -0.55
C CYS A 15 1.99 -9.65 -1.52
N CYS A 16 1.18 -9.41 -2.55
CA CYS A 16 0.76 -10.40 -3.53
C CYS A 16 1.10 -9.90 -4.93
N SER A 17 1.67 -10.76 -5.78
CA SER A 17 1.98 -10.38 -7.17
C SER A 17 0.70 -10.04 -7.92
N GLN A 18 0.57 -8.78 -8.33
CA GLN A 18 -0.58 -8.23 -9.04
C GLN A 18 -0.11 -7.25 -10.13
N PRO A 19 -0.96 -6.87 -11.09
CA PRO A 19 -0.57 -5.93 -12.15
C PRO A 19 0.04 -4.62 -11.63
N ALA A 20 -0.42 -4.13 -10.47
CA ALA A 20 0.05 -2.88 -9.87
C ALA A 20 1.36 -3.00 -9.04
N THR A 21 1.95 -4.19 -8.90
CA THR A 21 3.12 -4.42 -8.01
C THR A 21 4.31 -3.52 -8.34
N ALA A 22 4.64 -3.33 -9.63
CA ALA A 22 5.78 -2.50 -10.04
C ALA A 22 5.59 -1.03 -9.59
N HIS A 23 4.39 -0.49 -9.82
CA HIS A 23 4.04 0.88 -9.44
C HIS A 23 4.03 1.06 -7.91
N GLY A 24 3.40 0.15 -7.18
CA GLY A 24 3.38 0.19 -5.71
C GLY A 24 4.78 0.16 -5.11
N ARG A 25 5.69 -0.69 -5.63
CA ARG A 25 7.07 -0.77 -5.15
C ARG A 25 7.86 0.51 -5.42
N GLN A 26 7.60 1.18 -6.54
CA GLN A 26 8.22 2.48 -6.84
C GLN A 26 7.76 3.54 -5.83
N LEU A 27 6.45 3.66 -5.60
CA LEU A 27 5.89 4.60 -4.61
C LEU A 27 6.42 4.34 -3.20
N HIS A 28 6.57 3.08 -2.80
CA HIS A 28 7.11 2.72 -1.49
C HIS A 28 8.56 3.21 -1.32
N LYS A 29 9.39 3.09 -2.37
CA LYS A 29 10.78 3.58 -2.36
C LYS A 29 10.85 5.11 -2.28
N GLU A 30 9.96 5.81 -2.97
CA GLU A 30 9.93 7.28 -3.01
C GLU A 30 9.43 7.88 -1.68
N LEU A 31 8.42 7.26 -1.07
CA LEU A 31 7.75 7.81 0.13
C LEU A 31 8.40 7.37 1.44
N ARG A 32 9.11 6.21 1.46
CA ARG A 32 9.88 5.63 2.58
C ARG A 32 9.15 5.36 3.90
N ARG A 33 8.03 6.04 4.18
CA ARG A 33 7.14 5.82 5.32
C ARG A 33 5.76 5.47 4.81
N MET A 34 5.21 4.41 5.37
CA MET A 34 3.86 3.96 5.11
C MET A 34 2.99 4.34 6.31
N VAL A 35 2.03 5.24 6.10
CA VAL A 35 0.97 5.53 7.08
C VAL A 35 -0.25 4.77 6.62
N VAL A 36 -0.61 3.73 7.36
CA VAL A 36 -1.75 2.86 7.02
C VAL A 36 -2.95 3.29 7.85
N TRP A 37 -4.12 3.36 7.23
CA TRP A 37 -5.39 3.58 7.91
C TRP A 37 -6.27 2.36 7.71
N TRP A 38 -6.62 1.65 8.80
CA TRP A 38 -7.50 0.49 8.75
C TRP A 38 -8.64 0.64 9.76
N GLY A 39 -9.87 0.36 9.35
CA GLY A 39 -11.05 0.35 10.23
C GLY A 39 -11.34 -1.02 10.85
N THR A 40 -10.82 -2.10 10.26
CA THR A 40 -11.03 -3.49 10.70
C THR A 40 -9.76 -4.32 10.46
N THR A 41 -9.64 -5.46 11.13
CA THR A 41 -8.50 -6.39 10.94
C THR A 41 -8.59 -7.15 9.61
N VAL A 42 -9.80 -7.34 9.08
CA VAL A 42 -10.08 -8.05 7.82
C VAL A 42 -11.23 -7.33 7.11
N GLU A 43 -11.00 -6.95 5.85
CA GLU A 43 -12.05 -6.51 4.93
C GLU A 43 -12.19 -7.59 3.86
N ALA A 44 -13.25 -8.39 3.96
CA ALA A 44 -13.56 -9.45 3.02
C ALA A 44 -15.06 -9.37 2.67
N ARG A 45 -15.41 -9.65 1.42
CA ARG A 45 -16.78 -9.83 0.96
C ARG A 45 -16.91 -11.17 0.27
#